data_AF-A0A537AGI1-F1
#
_entry.id   AF-A0A537AGI1-F1
#
_cell.length_a   1.000
_cell.length_b   1.000
_cell.length_c   1.000
_cell.angle_alpha   90.00
_cell.angle_beta   90.00
_cell.angle_gamma   90.00
#
_symmetry.space_group_name_H-M   'P 1'
#
loop_
_entity.id
_entity.type
_entity.pdbx_description
1 polymer ?
#
loop_
_entity_poly.entity_id
_entity_poly.type
_entity_poly.pdbx_seq_one_letter_code
_entity_poly.pdbx_strand_id
1 'polypeptide(L)'
;LQTMGLRAFTPMVSACPGCGRTTSTYFQELAQKIESYLRNQMPIWRAAHPGVEEMRVAVMGCVVNGPGESKHANIGISLPGTNEVPVAPVYVDGRKTVTLKGARIAEEFQAIVEKYVREKYGAKAA
;
A
#
# COMPACT_ATOMS: atom_id res chain seq x y z
N LEU A 1 -5.05 -23.43 -2.33
CA LEU A 1 -4.08 -23.38 -3.44
C LEU A 1 -4.34 -22.11 -4.27
N GLN A 2 -3.54 -21.06 -4.07
CA GLN A 2 -3.41 -19.95 -5.02
C GLN A 2 -1.92 -19.54 -5.04
N THR A 3 -1.09 -20.47 -5.51
CA THR A 3 0.37 -20.39 -5.51
C THR A 3 0.93 -20.72 -6.89
N MET A 4 0.39 -20.15 -7.97
CA MET A 4 1.01 -20.27 -9.29
C MET A 4 0.78 -19.03 -10.17
N GLY A 5 1.74 -18.10 -10.12
CA GLY A 5 2.43 -17.58 -11.31
C GLY A 5 1.64 -16.90 -12.44
N LEU A 6 0.37 -16.55 -12.27
CA LEU A 6 -0.37 -15.81 -13.29
C LEU A 6 -0.07 -14.33 -13.14
N ARG A 7 0.52 -13.75 -14.20
CA ARG A 7 0.75 -12.32 -14.44
C ARG A 7 -0.16 -11.44 -13.58
N ALA A 8 0.45 -10.58 -12.74
CA ALA A 8 -0.29 -9.58 -12.00
C ALA A 8 -0.85 -8.55 -12.99
N PHE A 9 -2.11 -8.74 -13.40
CA PHE A 9 -2.80 -7.81 -14.30
C PHE A 9 -3.32 -6.57 -13.56
N THR A 10 -3.27 -6.59 -12.23
CA THR A 10 -3.52 -5.47 -11.33
C THR A 10 -2.61 -5.61 -10.12
N PRO A 11 -2.13 -4.51 -9.52
CA PRO A 11 -1.35 -4.55 -8.30
C PRO A 11 -2.18 -5.27 -7.24
N MET A 12 -1.58 -6.33 -6.68
CA MET A 12 -2.22 -7.14 -5.66
C MET A 12 -2.28 -6.31 -4.37
N VAL A 13 -3.44 -5.74 -4.07
CA VAL A 13 -3.70 -5.11 -2.78
C VAL A 13 -4.04 -6.22 -1.79
N SER A 14 -3.06 -6.60 -0.96
CA SER A 14 -3.32 -7.45 0.21
C SER A 14 -3.90 -6.55 1.30
N ALA A 15 -5.22 -6.56 1.44
CA ALA A 15 -5.92 -5.99 2.57
C ALA A 15 -6.37 -7.13 3.49
N CYS A 16 -5.84 -7.19 4.72
CA CYS A 16 -6.29 -8.16 5.70
C CYS A 16 -7.80 -7.94 5.96
N PRO A 17 -8.67 -8.95 5.75
CA PRO A 17 -10.09 -8.81 6.06
C PRO A 17 -10.19 -8.54 7.55
N GLY A 18 -10.58 -7.31 7.91
CA GLY A 18 -10.47 -6.77 9.27
C GLY A 18 -10.80 -7.82 10.34
N CYS A 19 -9.78 -8.27 11.07
CA CYS A 19 -10.00 -9.16 12.20
C CYS A 19 -10.42 -8.32 13.41
N GLY A 20 -11.10 -8.92 14.40
CA GLY A 20 -11.62 -8.24 15.60
C GLY A 20 -10.60 -7.50 16.49
N ARG A 21 -9.35 -7.33 16.03
CA ARG A 21 -8.29 -6.51 16.63
C ARG A 21 -8.23 -5.07 16.09
N THR A 22 -8.97 -4.76 15.03
CA THR A 22 -9.06 -3.44 14.40
C THR A 22 -10.52 -2.98 14.37
N THR A 23 -11.04 -2.60 15.53
CA THR A 23 -12.45 -2.21 15.75
C THR A 23 -12.76 -0.77 15.33
N SER A 24 -11.79 0.00 14.83
CA SER A 24 -12.05 1.38 14.41
C SER A 24 -12.55 1.42 12.97
N THR A 25 -13.78 1.90 12.77
CA THR A 25 -14.35 2.29 11.46
C THR A 25 -13.37 3.15 10.67
N TYR A 26 -12.66 4.04 11.36
CA TYR A 26 -11.58 4.86 10.79
C TYR A 26 -10.53 4.06 10.01
N PHE A 27 -10.12 2.89 10.49
CA PHE A 27 -9.09 2.08 9.81
C PHE A 27 -9.63 1.40 8.55
N GLN A 28 -10.88 0.94 8.60
CA GLN A 28 -11.54 0.35 7.43
C GLN A 28 -11.75 1.41 6.35
N GLU A 29 -12.19 2.61 6.75
CA GLU A 29 -12.35 3.76 5.85
C GLU A 29 -11.00 4.19 5.25
N LEU A 30 -9.93 4.21 6.07
CA LEU A 30 -8.58 4.55 5.60
C LEU A 30 -8.04 3.53 4.58
N ALA A 31 -8.16 2.24 4.89
CA ALA A 31 -7.75 1.18 3.98
C ALA A 31 -8.55 1.22 2.67
N GLN A 32 -9.88 1.38 2.75
CA GLN A 32 -10.75 1.54 1.58
C GLN A 32 -10.41 2.78 0.75
N LYS A 33 -10.09 3.90 1.39
CA LYS A 33 -9.69 5.15 0.70
C LYS A 33 -8.39 4.96 -0.08
N ILE A 34 -7.39 4.32 0.52
CA ILE A 34 -6.11 4.01 -0.13
C ILE A 34 -6.32 3.02 -1.28
N GLU A 35 -7.06 1.93 -1.04
CA GLU A 35 -7.34 0.90 -2.05
C GLU A 35 -8.10 1.49 -3.26
N SER A 36 -9.11 2.33 -2.99
CA SER A 36 -9.90 2.99 -4.04
C SER A 36 -9.06 3.97 -4.84
N TYR A 37 -8.18 4.74 -4.17
CA TYR A 37 -7.24 5.62 -4.86
C TYR A 37 -6.31 4.85 -5.80
N LEU A 38 -5.70 3.76 -5.31
CA LEU A 38 -4.82 2.92 -6.13
C LEU A 38 -5.58 2.38 -7.35
N ARG A 39 -6.77 1.80 -7.15
CA ARG A 39 -7.59 1.28 -8.26
C ARG A 39 -7.92 2.33 -9.31
N ASN A 40 -8.18 3.57 -8.89
CA ASN A 40 -8.48 4.69 -9.80
C ASN A 40 -7.24 5.23 -10.52
N GLN A 41 -6.07 5.21 -9.87
CA GLN A 41 -4.82 5.69 -10.45
C GLN A 41 -4.17 4.67 -11.39
N MET A 42 -4.37 3.37 -11.17
CA MET A 42 -3.72 2.33 -11.96
C MET A 42 -3.96 2.43 -13.48
N PRO A 43 -5.17 2.69 -13.99
CA PRO A 43 -5.37 2.90 -15.43
C PRO A 43 -4.56 4.07 -15.99
N ILE A 44 -4.41 5.15 -15.21
CA ILE A 44 -3.67 6.35 -15.58
C ILE A 44 -2.17 6.04 -15.60
N TRP A 45 -1.66 5.45 -14.52
CA TRP A 45 -0.25 5.05 -14.44
C TRP A 45 0.10 4.00 -15.48
N ARG A 46 -0.80 3.06 -15.79
CA ARG A 46 -0.55 2.04 -16.83
C ARG A 46 -0.30 2.66 -18.20
N ALA A 47 -0.99 3.76 -18.52
CA ALA A 47 -0.76 4.48 -19.77
C ALA A 47 0.54 5.31 -19.75
N ALA A 48 0.88 5.92 -18.62
CA ALA A 48 2.03 6.82 -18.49
C ALA A 48 3.36 6.14 -18.09
N HIS A 49 3.30 4.97 -17.47
CA HIS A 49 4.41 4.31 -16.79
C HIS A 49 4.45 2.80 -17.12
N PRO A 50 5.11 2.40 -18.22
CA PRO A 50 5.23 1.00 -18.61
C PRO A 50 5.86 0.14 -17.49
N GLY A 51 5.24 -0.98 -17.15
CA GLY A 51 5.71 -1.90 -16.10
C GLY A 51 5.19 -1.59 -14.69
N VAL A 52 4.41 -0.52 -14.49
CA VAL A 52 3.75 -0.24 -13.20
C VAL A 52 2.75 -1.34 -12.79
N GLU A 53 2.27 -2.14 -13.75
CA GLU A 53 1.40 -3.29 -13.50
C GLU A 53 2.06 -4.40 -12.66
N GLU A 54 3.39 -4.46 -12.63
CA GLU A 54 4.14 -5.38 -11.78
C GLU A 54 4.31 -4.88 -10.35
N MET A 55 3.97 -3.61 -10.07
CA MET A 55 4.09 -3.02 -8.73
C MET A 55 3.15 -3.73 -7.74
N ARG A 56 3.68 -4.11 -6.58
CA ARG A 56 2.90 -4.69 -5.47
C ARG A 56 2.74 -3.69 -4.34
N VAL A 57 1.49 -3.45 -3.93
CA VAL A 57 1.16 -2.51 -2.84
C VAL A 57 0.46 -3.27 -1.71
N ALA A 58 1.01 -3.22 -0.49
CA ALA A 58 0.40 -3.85 0.69
C ALA A 58 -0.28 -2.81 1.58
N VAL A 59 -1.54 -3.04 1.97
CA VAL A 59 -2.28 -2.16 2.88
C VAL A 59 -2.78 -3.01 4.04
N MET A 60 -1.98 -3.08 5.10
CA MET A 60 -2.22 -4.01 6.20
C MET A 60 -2.88 -3.28 7.37
N GLY A 61 -4.07 -3.74 7.77
CA GLY A 61 -4.84 -3.14 8.86
C GLY A 61 -4.26 -3.35 10.27
N CYS A 62 -3.22 -4.18 10.44
CA CYS A 62 -2.65 -4.48 11.76
C CYS A 62 -1.14 -4.73 11.68
N VAL A 63 -0.40 -4.27 12.69
CA VAL A 63 1.07 -4.43 12.83
C VAL A 63 1.54 -5.88 12.95
N VAL A 64 0.65 -6.83 13.26
CA VAL A 64 1.03 -8.23 13.49
C VAL A 64 1.54 -8.90 12.22
N ASN A 65 0.82 -8.74 11.10
CA ASN A 65 1.24 -9.26 9.79
C ASN A 65 1.80 -8.15 8.88
N GLY A 66 1.65 -6.88 9.28
CA GLY A 66 2.06 -5.70 8.53
C GLY A 66 3.51 -5.71 8.05
N PRO A 67 4.52 -5.89 8.94
CA PRO A 67 5.92 -5.83 8.58
C PRO A 67 6.39 -6.99 7.67
N GLY A 68 5.78 -8.18 7.79
CA GLY A 68 6.11 -9.33 6.95
C GLY A 68 5.62 -9.13 5.53
N GLU A 69 4.32 -8.83 5.35
CA GLU A 69 3.70 -8.63 4.04
C GLU A 69 4.23 -7.36 3.34
N SER A 70 4.40 -6.26 4.09
CA SER A 70 4.94 -5.01 3.54
C SER A 70 6.39 -5.12 3.08
N LYS A 71 7.15 -6.10 3.57
CA LYS A 71 8.51 -6.38 3.09
C LYS A 71 8.57 -7.11 1.76
N HIS A 72 7.52 -7.88 1.43
CA HIS A 72 7.40 -8.60 0.17
C HIS A 72 6.73 -7.77 -0.93
N ALA A 73 6.17 -6.61 -0.56
CA ALA A 73 5.63 -5.62 -1.46
C ALA A 73 6.67 -4.55 -1.85
N ASN A 74 6.44 -3.88 -2.98
CA ASN A 74 7.23 -2.73 -3.39
C ASN A 74 6.99 -1.53 -2.50
N ILE A 75 5.73 -1.34 -2.10
CA ILE A 75 5.35 -0.32 -1.12
C ILE A 75 4.28 -0.89 -0.20
N GLY A 76 4.41 -0.65 1.09
CA GLY A 76 3.50 -1.19 2.08
C GLY A 76 3.26 -0.21 3.23
N ILE A 77 2.03 -0.13 3.69
CA ILE A 77 1.66 0.60 4.91
C ILE A 77 1.10 -0.37 5.94
N SER A 78 1.61 -0.29 7.16
CA SER A 78 1.04 -1.00 8.30
C SER A 78 0.29 0.00 9.16
N LEU A 79 -1.03 -0.15 9.24
CA LEU A 79 -1.86 0.68 10.10
C LEU A 79 -1.77 0.19 11.56
N PRO A 80 -1.86 1.12 12.54
CA PRO A 80 -1.86 0.77 13.95
C PRO A 80 -3.16 0.03 14.31
N GLY A 81 -3.07 -0.95 15.21
CA GLY A 81 -4.24 -1.64 15.77
C GLY A 81 -4.99 -0.82 16.81
N THR A 82 -6.11 -1.37 17.31
CA THR A 82 -6.86 -0.76 18.42
C THR A 82 -5.96 -0.65 19.67
N ASN A 83 -5.92 0.52 20.30
CA ASN A 83 -5.05 0.87 21.45
C ASN A 83 -3.53 0.96 21.17
N GLU A 84 -3.12 0.98 19.90
CA GLU A 84 -1.73 1.27 19.56
C GLU A 84 -1.51 2.76 19.26
N VAL A 85 -0.25 3.20 19.33
CA VAL A 85 0.13 4.58 18.99
C VAL A 85 -0.33 4.85 17.55
N PRO A 86 -0.99 5.99 17.23
CA PRO A 86 -1.57 6.28 15.92
C PRO A 86 -0.48 6.62 14.89
N VAL A 87 0.36 5.64 14.60
CA VAL A 87 1.52 5.74 13.72
C VAL A 87 1.45 4.59 12.72
N ALA A 88 1.68 4.92 11.45
CA ALA A 88 1.65 3.96 10.36
C ALA A 88 3.02 3.91 9.69
N PRO A 89 3.87 2.93 10.02
CA PRO A 89 5.14 2.76 9.32
C PRO A 89 4.91 2.38 7.86
N VAL A 90 5.67 3.02 6.98
CA VAL A 90 5.68 2.78 5.54
C VAL A 90 6.98 2.09 5.16
N TYR A 91 6.84 1.04 4.35
CA TYR A 91 7.92 0.23 3.82
C TYR A 91 7.98 0.45 2.31
N VAL A 92 9.19 0.61 1.78
CA VAL A 92 9.47 0.72 0.35
C VAL A 92 10.59 -0.26 0.03
N ASP A 93 10.39 -1.13 -0.95
CA ASP A 93 11.30 -2.19 -1.37
C ASP A 93 11.90 -2.97 -0.18
N GLY A 94 11.06 -3.38 0.76
CA GLY A 94 11.49 -4.15 1.94
C GLY A 94 12.08 -3.34 3.10
N ARG A 95 12.26 -2.02 2.94
CA ARG A 95 12.89 -1.16 3.95
C ARG A 95 11.90 -0.16 4.53
N LYS A 96 11.87 -0.04 5.86
CA LYS A 96 11.11 1.01 6.55
C LYS A 96 11.69 2.37 6.16
N THR A 97 10.87 3.22 5.56
CA THR A 97 11.27 4.54 5.06
C THR A 97 10.80 5.63 6.01
N VAL A 98 9.49 5.81 6.17
CA VAL A 98 8.91 6.84 7.03
C VAL A 98 7.85 6.25 7.94
N THR A 99 7.40 7.03 8.92
CA THR A 99 6.29 6.66 9.79
C THR A 99 5.30 7.81 9.78
N LEU A 100 4.15 7.58 9.14
CA LEU A 100 3.07 8.55 9.01
C LEU A 100 2.29 8.64 10.31
N LYS A 101 1.77 9.82 10.66
CA LYS A 101 1.04 10.04 11.92
C LYS A 101 -0.11 11.01 11.69
N GLY A 102 -1.19 10.87 12.47
CA GLY A 102 -2.32 11.79 12.46
C GLY A 102 -3.37 11.51 11.38
N ALA A 103 -4.18 12.51 11.06
CA ALA A 103 -5.34 12.36 10.17
C ALA A 103 -5.00 12.29 8.66
N ARG A 104 -3.78 12.69 8.29
CA ARG A 104 -3.35 12.82 6.88
C ARG A 104 -2.60 11.59 6.34
N ILE A 105 -2.62 10.47 7.08
CA ILE A 105 -1.95 9.22 6.68
C ILE A 105 -2.33 8.79 5.26
N ALA A 106 -3.61 8.93 4.88
CA ALA A 106 -4.08 8.59 3.54
C ALA A 106 -3.37 9.42 2.46
N GLU A 107 -3.38 10.73 2.61
CA GLU A 107 -2.85 11.69 1.63
C GLU A 107 -1.32 11.56 1.54
N GLU A 108 -0.65 11.46 2.69
CA GLU A 108 0.80 11.28 2.74
C GLU A 108 1.22 9.96 2.09
N PHE A 109 0.49 8.87 2.34
CA PHE A 109 0.77 7.60 1.69
C PHE A 109 0.55 7.66 0.18
N GLN A 110 -0.53 8.30 -0.28
CA GLN A 110 -0.79 8.51 -1.71
C GLN A 110 0.36 9.26 -2.39
N ALA A 111 0.87 10.32 -1.76
CA ALA A 111 2.01 11.09 -2.26
C ALA A 111 3.30 10.24 -2.34
N ILE A 112 3.55 9.35 -1.36
CA ILE A 112 4.70 8.44 -1.38
C ILE A 112 4.56 7.44 -2.54
N VAL A 113 3.38 6.86 -2.74
CA VAL A 113 3.13 5.93 -3.86
C VAL A 113 3.35 6.64 -5.19
N GLU A 114 2.78 7.83 -5.38
CA GLU A 114 2.93 8.58 -6.62
C GLU A 114 4.39 8.93 -6.90
N LYS A 115 5.13 9.39 -5.88
CA LYS A 115 6.56 9.64 -5.99
C LYS A 115 7.32 8.39 -6.39
N TYR A 116 7.04 7.26 -5.73
CA TYR A 116 7.66 5.98 -6.05
C TYR A 116 7.39 5.54 -7.49
N VAL A 117 6.14 5.69 -7.97
CA VAL A 117 5.77 5.36 -9.34
C VAL A 117 6.56 6.23 -10.33
N ARG A 118 6.63 7.54 -10.08
CA ARG A 118 7.39 8.47 -10.92
C ARG A 118 8.88 8.18 -10.93
N GLU A 119 9.49 7.91 -9.78
CA GLU A 119 10.93 7.64 -9.68
C GLU A 119 11.31 6.30 -10.30
N LYS A 120 10.51 5.25 -10.09
CA LYS A 120 10.84 3.89 -10.53
C LYS A 120 10.38 3.57 -11.95
N TYR A 121 9.23 4.09 -12.37
CA TYR A 121 8.62 3.80 -13.68
C TYR A 121 8.55 5.03 -14.60
N GLY A 122 8.78 6.24 -14.10
CA GLY A 122 8.81 7.47 -14.93
C GLY A 122 10.10 7.63 -15.73
N ALA A 123 11.20 6.98 -15.34
CA ALA A 123 12.50 7.12 -16.02
C ALA A 123 12.60 6.34 -17.35
N LYS A 124 11.64 5.47 -17.67
CA LYS A 124 11.66 4.65 -18.91
C LYS A 124 10.98 5.31 -20.12
N ALA A 125 10.56 6.57 -20.00
CA ALA A 125 9.98 7.33 -21.10
C ALA A 125 11.01 8.10 -21.96
N ALA A 126 12.30 7.73 -21.88
CA ALA A 126 13.36 8.30 -22.71
C ALA A 126 13.92 7.26 -23.69
#